data_AF-A0A976DBF5-F1
#
_entry.id   AF-A0A976DBF5-F1
#
_cell.length_a   1.000
_cell.length_b   1.000
_cell.length_c   1.000
_cell.angle_alpha   90.00
_cell.angle_beta   90.00
_cell.angle_gamma   90.00
#
_symmetry.space_group_name_H-M   'P 1'
#
loop_
_entity.id
_entity.type
_entity.pdbx_description
1 polymer ?
#
loop_
_entity_poly.entity_id
_entity_poly.type
_entity_poly.pdbx_seq_one_letter_code
_entity_poly.pdbx_strand_id
1 'polypeptide(L)'
;MKLTLRFETAPNVPPPFAYQYELALAFDPQSLHANLRLTYLDREDLDPEEIEAEGFTQNDDYDWQGQLEPAWQAQLEKIWKKTKLETEDNGSDNDDFLELEMQATTALTVGVPKNYEEWHYMAQELLQAVFETAGKERPFELKVLQNNESSSVEAILTASFKARSAQVKRIENGKSALRHYAWHTLSELMQTLYAPDYENENVPTKKPTQLGLFVNVGDQFWYEIGTHIVEPGKNTKALLKLENALGELLQ
;
A
#
# COMPACT_ATOMS: atom_id res chain seq x y z
N MET A 1 23.09 10.88 8.55
CA MET A 1 23.01 9.73 7.63
C MET A 1 22.12 10.14 6.48
N LYS A 2 22.43 9.73 5.26
CA LYS A 2 21.55 9.93 4.11
C LYS A 2 21.33 8.62 3.38
N LEU A 3 20.13 8.43 2.87
CA LEU A 3 19.74 7.30 2.03
C LEU A 3 19.13 7.86 0.76
N THR A 4 19.51 7.37 -0.40
CA THR A 4 18.75 7.58 -1.63
C THR A 4 18.31 6.23 -2.16
N LEU A 5 17.01 6.11 -2.43
CA LEU A 5 16.40 4.97 -3.10
C LEU A 5 16.17 5.37 -4.56
N ARG A 6 16.64 4.56 -5.50
CA ARG A 6 16.32 4.70 -6.92
C ARG A 6 15.59 3.46 -7.38
N PHE A 7 14.38 3.64 -7.87
CA PHE A 7 13.53 2.56 -8.33
C PHE A 7 13.12 2.82 -9.78
N GLU A 8 13.05 1.76 -10.57
CA GLU A 8 12.51 1.76 -11.92
C GLU A 8 11.72 0.47 -12.13
N THR A 9 10.53 0.57 -12.72
CA THR A 9 9.74 -0.60 -13.09
C THR A 9 10.46 -1.44 -14.15
N ALA A 10 10.20 -2.74 -14.16
CA ALA A 10 10.75 -3.64 -15.16
C ALA A 10 10.51 -3.16 -16.61
N PRO A 11 11.45 -3.38 -17.55
CA PRO A 11 11.33 -2.88 -18.93
C PRO A 11 10.12 -3.40 -19.73
N ASN A 12 9.51 -4.50 -19.29
CA ASN A 12 8.33 -5.08 -19.91
C ASN A 12 7.01 -4.49 -19.39
N VAL A 13 7.04 -3.61 -18.39
CA VAL A 13 5.88 -2.84 -17.96
C VAL A 13 5.60 -1.77 -19.03
N PRO A 14 4.43 -1.79 -19.70
CA PRO A 14 4.13 -0.82 -20.74
C PRO A 14 3.75 0.55 -20.16
N PRO A 15 3.92 1.66 -20.91
CA PRO A 15 3.25 2.91 -20.59
C PRO A 15 1.72 2.69 -20.65
N PRO A 16 0.90 3.43 -19.87
CA PRO A 16 1.28 4.50 -18.94
C PRO A 16 1.72 4.00 -17.54
N PHE A 17 1.88 2.70 -17.34
CA PHE A 17 2.19 2.10 -16.04
C PHE A 17 3.67 2.10 -15.67
N ALA A 18 4.57 2.27 -16.64
CA ALA A 18 6.00 2.34 -16.41
C ALA A 18 6.39 3.65 -15.69
N TYR A 19 7.20 3.56 -14.63
CA TYR A 19 7.68 4.72 -13.89
C TYR A 19 9.02 4.47 -13.22
N GLN A 20 9.69 5.57 -12.87
CA GLN A 20 10.86 5.58 -12.02
C GLN A 20 10.69 6.63 -10.91
N TYR A 21 11.41 6.45 -9.81
CA TYR A 21 11.54 7.51 -8.81
C TYR A 21 12.90 7.51 -8.10
N GLU A 22 13.29 8.70 -7.65
CA GLU A 22 14.35 8.90 -6.67
C GLU A 22 13.72 9.42 -5.37
N LEU A 23 13.95 8.70 -4.27
CA LEU A 23 13.56 9.14 -2.92
C LEU A 23 14.81 9.35 -2.07
N ALA A 24 15.19 10.61 -1.89
CA ALA A 24 16.29 11.02 -1.03
C ALA A 24 15.80 11.31 0.38
N LEU A 25 16.43 10.67 1.36
CA LEU A 25 16.09 10.72 2.78
C LEU A 25 17.29 11.21 3.60
N ALA A 26 17.06 12.21 4.44
CA ALA A 26 18.04 12.72 5.38
C ALA A 26 17.57 12.54 6.82
N PHE A 27 18.37 11.81 7.60
CA PHE A 27 18.06 11.45 8.98
C PHE A 27 18.46 12.59 9.92
N ASP A 28 17.48 13.09 10.67
CA ASP A 28 17.63 14.05 11.77
C ASP A 28 17.22 13.35 13.10
N PRO A 29 17.69 13.78 14.29
CA PRO A 29 17.25 13.20 15.56
C PRO A 29 15.74 13.19 15.82
N GLN A 30 14.96 14.10 15.20
CA GLN A 30 13.52 14.23 15.46
C GLN A 30 12.64 14.05 14.22
N SER A 31 13.22 13.89 13.03
CA SER A 31 12.45 13.76 11.80
C SER A 31 13.24 13.07 10.69
N LEU A 32 12.52 12.57 9.70
CA LEU A 32 13.10 12.04 8.47
C LEU A 32 12.73 12.99 7.33
N HIS A 33 13.68 13.82 6.89
CA HIS A 33 13.48 14.67 5.73
C HIS A 33 13.45 13.81 4.47
N ALA A 34 12.50 14.08 3.58
CA ALA A 34 12.29 13.31 2.36
C ALA A 34 12.13 14.26 1.17
N ASN A 35 12.74 13.86 0.05
CA ASN A 35 12.62 14.50 -1.24
C ASN A 35 12.37 13.41 -2.29
N LEU A 36 11.17 13.42 -2.87
CA LEU A 36 10.72 12.48 -3.89
C LEU A 36 10.69 13.19 -5.24
N ARG A 37 11.22 12.51 -6.26
CA ARG A 37 10.97 12.81 -7.67
C ARG A 37 10.49 11.52 -8.33
N LEU A 38 9.29 11.53 -8.88
CA LEU A 38 8.67 10.43 -9.61
C LEU A 38 8.36 10.88 -11.04
N THR A 39 8.75 10.06 -12.00
CA THR A 39 8.52 10.31 -13.43
C THR A 39 7.95 9.07 -14.08
N TYR A 40 6.87 9.25 -14.84
CA TYR A 40 6.34 8.19 -15.68
C TYR A 40 7.09 8.13 -17.01
N LEU A 41 7.28 6.92 -17.52
CA LEU A 41 8.14 6.64 -18.66
C LEU A 41 7.32 6.41 -19.94
N ASP A 42 7.88 6.82 -21.07
CA ASP A 42 7.43 6.49 -22.44
C ASP A 42 5.95 6.81 -22.74
N ARG A 43 5.40 7.86 -22.11
CA ARG A 43 4.00 8.29 -22.31
C ARG A 43 3.82 9.23 -23.50
N GLU A 44 4.90 9.79 -24.03
CA GLU A 44 4.88 10.75 -25.14
C GLU A 44 4.33 10.16 -26.44
N ASP A 45 4.36 8.83 -26.57
CA ASP A 45 3.89 8.10 -27.74
C ASP A 45 2.42 7.62 -27.62
N LEU A 46 1.78 7.80 -26.46
CA LEU A 46 0.39 7.42 -26.22
C LEU A 46 -0.58 8.56 -26.53
N ASP A 47 -1.79 8.22 -27.00
CA ASP A 47 -2.85 9.21 -27.13
C ASP A 47 -3.33 9.65 -25.73
N PRO A 48 -3.55 10.96 -25.46
CA PRO A 48 -4.21 11.41 -24.24
C PRO A 48 -5.47 10.61 -23.87
N GLU A 49 -6.29 10.22 -24.85
CA GLU A 49 -7.51 9.44 -24.60
C GLU A 49 -7.19 8.04 -24.06
N GLU A 50 -6.08 7.42 -24.51
CA GLU A 50 -5.61 6.13 -24.00
C GLU A 50 -5.07 6.27 -22.57
N ILE A 51 -4.31 7.33 -22.28
CA ILE A 51 -3.81 7.61 -20.93
C ILE A 51 -4.98 7.81 -19.95
N GLU A 52 -5.99 8.60 -20.33
CA GLU A 52 -7.17 8.85 -19.50
C GLU A 52 -8.04 7.60 -19.31
N ALA A 53 -8.18 6.75 -20.35
CA ALA A 53 -8.93 5.51 -20.27
C ALA A 53 -8.33 4.52 -19.24
N GLU A 54 -7.02 4.53 -19.05
CA GLU A 54 -6.30 3.75 -18.04
C GLU A 54 -6.29 4.42 -16.65
N GLY A 55 -6.94 5.58 -16.50
CA GLY A 55 -7.08 6.29 -15.22
C GLY A 55 -5.92 7.24 -14.87
N PHE A 56 -5.08 7.57 -15.84
CA PHE A 56 -3.96 8.49 -15.70
C PHE A 56 -4.29 9.87 -16.28
N THR A 57 -3.39 10.83 -16.04
CA THR A 57 -3.41 12.13 -16.70
C THR A 57 -2.12 12.34 -17.49
N GLN A 58 -2.12 13.35 -18.38
CA GLN A 58 -0.91 13.68 -19.14
C GLN A 58 0.27 14.19 -18.28
N ASN A 59 0.03 14.53 -17.01
CA ASN A 59 1.06 15.06 -16.12
C ASN A 59 0.93 14.49 -14.70
N ASP A 60 1.17 13.18 -14.56
CA ASP A 60 1.16 12.50 -13.27
C ASP A 60 2.53 12.49 -12.57
N ASP A 61 3.57 13.00 -13.24
CA ASP A 61 4.89 13.25 -12.66
C ASP A 61 4.75 14.03 -11.34
N TYR A 62 5.57 13.66 -10.36
CA TYR A 62 5.36 14.11 -9.00
C TYR A 62 6.68 14.38 -8.29
N ASP A 63 6.89 15.66 -7.96
CA ASP A 63 7.96 16.13 -7.11
C ASP A 63 7.38 16.53 -5.74
N TRP A 64 8.00 16.06 -4.65
CA TRP A 64 7.58 16.43 -3.29
C TRP A 64 8.76 16.52 -2.33
N GLN A 65 8.73 17.53 -1.46
CA GLN A 65 9.69 17.69 -0.38
C GLN A 65 8.97 17.92 0.95
N GLY A 66 9.38 17.19 1.99
CA GLY A 66 8.79 17.33 3.31
C GLY A 66 9.47 16.50 4.39
N GLN A 67 8.71 16.17 5.43
CA GLN A 67 9.15 15.38 6.57
C GLN A 67 8.21 14.21 6.80
N LEU A 68 8.77 13.01 6.93
CA LEU A 68 8.07 11.80 7.35
C LEU A 68 8.16 11.64 8.88
N GLU A 69 7.19 10.94 9.45
CA GLU A 69 7.13 10.74 10.90
C GLU A 69 8.28 9.86 11.44
N PRO A 70 8.70 10.05 12.70
CA PRO A 70 9.83 9.31 13.29
C PRO A 70 9.69 7.79 13.28
N ALA A 71 8.47 7.26 13.17
CA ALA A 71 8.22 5.82 13.08
C ALA A 71 8.93 5.19 11.86
N TRP A 72 9.05 5.92 10.75
CA TRP A 72 9.75 5.46 9.54
C TRP A 72 11.27 5.39 9.73
N GLN A 73 11.83 6.36 10.43
CA GLN A 73 13.25 6.39 10.76
C GLN A 73 13.69 5.13 11.51
N ALA A 74 12.95 4.73 12.54
CA ALA A 74 13.27 3.55 13.33
C ALA A 74 13.29 2.25 12.49
N GLN A 75 12.40 2.14 11.50
CA GLN A 75 12.34 0.96 10.63
C GLN A 75 13.43 0.96 9.57
N LEU A 76 13.70 2.11 8.97
CA LEU A 76 14.83 2.28 8.07
C LEU A 76 16.15 1.93 8.75
N GLU A 77 16.38 2.41 9.97
CA GLU A 77 17.58 2.05 10.74
C GLU A 77 17.68 0.54 11.00
N LYS A 78 16.56 -0.16 11.20
CA LYS A 78 16.52 -1.61 11.38
C LYS A 78 16.91 -2.35 10.11
N ILE A 79 16.39 -1.96 8.95
CA ILE A 79 16.74 -2.60 7.66
C ILE A 79 18.17 -2.22 7.26
N TRP A 80 18.56 -0.95 7.39
CA TRP A 80 19.90 -0.45 7.11
C TRP A 80 20.98 -1.28 7.81
N LYS A 81 20.81 -1.59 9.11
CA LYS A 81 21.80 -2.35 9.90
C LYS A 81 22.11 -3.76 9.38
N LYS A 82 21.17 -4.40 8.67
CA LYS A 82 21.33 -5.73 8.07
C LYS A 82 21.62 -5.71 6.57
N THR A 83 21.60 -4.51 5.97
CA THR A 83 21.76 -4.35 4.52
C THR A 83 23.20 -4.60 4.11
N LYS A 84 23.35 -5.35 3.03
CA LYS A 84 24.61 -5.50 2.31
C LYS A 84 24.32 -5.18 0.85
N LEU A 85 25.14 -4.31 0.26
CA LEU A 85 25.01 -3.94 -1.14
C LEU A 85 25.91 -4.83 -2.01
N GLU A 86 25.41 -5.15 -3.20
CA GLU A 86 26.17 -5.71 -4.30
C GLU A 86 26.34 -4.64 -5.38
N THR A 87 27.55 -4.53 -5.91
CA THR A 87 27.88 -3.55 -6.98
C THR A 87 27.50 -4.05 -8.36
N GLU A 88 27.25 -5.35 -8.50
CA GLU A 88 26.77 -5.97 -9.73
C GLU A 88 25.31 -6.30 -9.52
N ASP A 89 24.46 -5.88 -10.47
CA ASP A 89 23.08 -6.33 -10.51
C ASP A 89 23.05 -7.77 -11.02
N ASN A 90 22.53 -8.66 -10.17
CA ASN A 90 22.35 -10.08 -10.48
C ASN A 90 20.87 -10.40 -10.80
N GLY A 91 20.02 -9.37 -10.89
CA GLY A 91 18.63 -9.47 -11.31
C GLY A 91 18.49 -9.87 -12.78
N SER A 92 17.28 -10.29 -13.16
CA SER A 92 16.94 -10.48 -14.57
C SER A 92 16.66 -9.12 -15.21
N ASP A 93 16.99 -8.97 -16.50
CA ASP A 93 16.64 -7.79 -17.31
C ASP A 93 15.11 -7.51 -17.39
N ASN A 94 14.27 -8.39 -16.81
CA ASN A 94 12.81 -8.26 -16.76
C ASN A 94 12.28 -8.04 -15.34
N ASP A 95 13.14 -7.74 -14.37
CA ASP A 95 12.73 -7.43 -13.00
C ASP A 95 12.73 -5.91 -12.77
N ASP A 96 11.98 -5.46 -11.77
CA ASP A 96 12.10 -4.08 -11.28
C ASP A 96 13.53 -3.85 -10.78
N PHE A 97 14.04 -2.62 -10.95
CA PHE A 97 15.37 -2.24 -10.49
C PHE A 97 15.28 -1.38 -9.22
N LEU A 98 16.05 -1.74 -8.18
CA LEU A 98 16.15 -0.97 -6.94
C LEU A 98 17.61 -0.83 -6.50
N GLU A 99 18.14 0.39 -6.59
CA GLU A 99 19.46 0.76 -6.13
C GLU A 99 19.37 1.60 -4.85
N LEU A 100 20.30 1.35 -3.92
CA LEU A 100 20.49 2.17 -2.73
C LEU A 100 21.82 2.92 -2.81
N GLU A 101 21.77 4.22 -2.52
CA GLU A 101 22.93 5.02 -2.16
C GLU A 101 22.89 5.33 -0.66
N MET A 102 23.84 4.77 0.07
CA MET A 102 23.89 4.80 1.52
C MET A 102 25.09 5.64 1.97
N GLN A 103 24.82 6.81 2.56
CA GLN A 103 25.84 7.69 3.13
C GLN A 103 25.83 7.64 4.67
N ALA A 104 26.81 6.91 5.22
CA ALA A 104 27.19 7.00 6.62
C ALA A 104 28.23 8.13 6.83
N THR A 105 28.65 8.38 8.07
CA THR A 105 29.50 9.54 8.45
C THR A 105 30.72 9.76 7.57
N THR A 106 31.35 8.70 7.04
CA THR A 106 32.56 8.78 6.21
C THR A 106 32.56 7.87 4.98
N ALA A 107 31.52 7.04 4.82
CA ALA A 107 31.46 6.04 3.75
C ALA A 107 30.21 6.27 2.90
N LEU A 108 30.42 6.30 1.59
CA LEU A 108 29.38 6.24 0.59
C LEU A 108 29.45 4.87 -0.06
N THR A 109 28.34 4.15 -0.04
CA THR A 109 28.20 2.85 -0.71
C THR A 109 26.98 2.88 -1.60
N VAL A 110 27.13 2.43 -2.84
CA VAL A 110 26.07 2.37 -3.84
C VAL A 110 25.96 0.93 -4.34
N GLY A 111 24.73 0.46 -4.56
CA GLY A 111 24.48 -0.85 -5.16
C GLY A 111 23.09 -1.40 -4.83
N VAL A 112 22.85 -2.63 -5.28
CA VAL A 112 21.58 -3.35 -5.09
C VAL A 112 21.60 -4.06 -3.73
N PRO A 113 20.55 -3.98 -2.91
CA PRO A 113 20.52 -4.63 -1.61
C PRO A 113 20.31 -6.14 -1.75
N LYS A 114 21.15 -6.95 -1.08
CA LYS A 114 20.96 -8.42 -1.00
C LYS A 114 19.61 -8.83 -0.41
N ASN A 115 19.04 -7.99 0.46
CA ASN A 115 17.71 -8.16 1.03
C ASN A 115 16.67 -7.39 0.20
N TYR A 116 16.68 -7.61 -1.12
CA TYR A 116 15.90 -6.89 -2.13
C TYR A 116 14.42 -6.75 -1.75
N GLU A 117 13.73 -7.87 -1.51
CA GLU A 117 12.30 -7.89 -1.18
C GLU A 117 11.92 -7.00 0.00
N GLU A 118 12.75 -6.97 1.05
CA GLU A 118 12.48 -6.14 2.21
C GLU A 118 12.64 -4.64 1.91
N TRP A 119 13.60 -4.30 1.05
CA TRP A 119 13.82 -2.92 0.61
C TRP A 119 12.78 -2.47 -0.39
N HIS A 120 12.40 -3.35 -1.32
CA HIS A 120 11.33 -3.10 -2.26
C HIS A 120 10.02 -2.81 -1.54
N TYR A 121 9.64 -3.66 -0.58
CA TYR A 121 8.47 -3.43 0.27
C TYR A 121 8.59 -2.15 1.10
N MET A 122 9.75 -1.88 1.72
CA MET A 122 10.00 -0.63 2.46
C MET A 122 9.86 0.61 1.56
N ALA A 123 10.33 0.55 0.32
CA ALA A 123 10.27 1.65 -0.63
C ALA A 123 8.81 1.95 -1.03
N GLN A 124 8.00 0.91 -1.25
CA GLN A 124 6.55 1.04 -1.47
C GLN A 124 5.85 1.68 -0.27
N GLU A 125 6.12 1.20 0.96
CA GLU A 125 5.50 1.79 2.16
C GLU A 125 5.91 3.26 2.37
N LEU A 126 7.17 3.62 2.06
CA LEU A 126 7.66 4.99 2.13
C LEU A 126 7.00 5.89 1.09
N LEU A 127 6.81 5.41 -0.13
CA LEU A 127 6.11 6.13 -1.18
C LEU A 127 4.66 6.43 -0.77
N GLN A 128 3.96 5.44 -0.21
CA GLN A 128 2.62 5.61 0.38
C GLN A 128 2.62 6.62 1.54
N ALA A 129 3.63 6.57 2.42
CA ALA A 129 3.78 7.53 3.51
C ALA A 129 3.99 8.96 2.98
N VAL A 130 4.74 9.13 1.89
CA VAL A 130 4.90 10.42 1.20
C VAL A 130 3.56 10.91 0.65
N PHE A 131 2.82 10.07 -0.07
CA PHE A 131 1.53 10.46 -0.65
C PHE A 131 0.48 10.80 0.40
N GLU A 132 0.38 10.04 1.49
CA GLU A 132 -0.49 10.39 2.62
C GLU A 132 -0.04 11.69 3.30
N THR A 133 1.26 11.89 3.51
CA THR A 133 1.79 13.09 4.16
C THR A 133 1.55 14.34 3.33
N ALA A 134 1.67 14.22 2.01
CA ALA A 134 1.38 15.30 1.06
C ALA A 134 -0.12 15.59 0.91
N GLY A 135 -1.00 14.71 1.38
CA GLY A 135 -2.45 14.80 1.18
C GLY A 135 -2.89 14.41 -0.23
N LYS A 136 -2.04 13.74 -1.01
CA LYS A 136 -2.38 13.17 -2.33
C LYS A 136 -3.25 11.93 -2.16
N GLU A 137 -2.99 11.14 -1.12
CA GLU A 137 -3.77 9.95 -0.77
C GLU A 137 -4.34 10.05 0.65
N ARG A 138 -5.45 9.33 0.88
CA ARG A 138 -6.04 9.17 2.22
C ARG A 138 -5.52 7.87 2.84
N PRO A 139 -5.49 7.78 4.18
CA PRO A 139 -5.23 6.51 4.86
C PRO A 139 -6.13 5.39 4.32
N PHE A 140 -5.58 4.19 4.22
CA PHE A 140 -6.33 3.01 3.86
C PHE A 140 -7.48 2.79 4.85
N GLU A 141 -8.68 2.58 4.31
CA GLU A 141 -9.89 2.33 5.10
C GLU A 141 -10.60 1.09 4.57
N LEU A 142 -10.79 0.12 5.46
CA LEU A 142 -11.58 -1.07 5.22
C LEU A 142 -12.74 -1.10 6.21
N LYS A 143 -13.98 -1.12 5.69
CA LYS A 143 -15.18 -1.31 6.52
C LYS A 143 -15.73 -2.70 6.29
N VAL A 144 -16.06 -3.35 7.39
CA VAL A 144 -16.66 -4.68 7.43
C VAL A 144 -17.97 -4.57 8.20
N LEU A 145 -19.05 -5.09 7.65
CA LEU A 145 -20.37 -5.07 8.25
C LEU A 145 -20.96 -6.47 8.26
N GLN A 146 -21.25 -6.98 9.46
CA GLN A 146 -21.99 -8.20 9.66
C GLN A 146 -23.39 -7.85 10.16
N ASN A 147 -24.41 -8.15 9.36
CA ASN A 147 -25.81 -8.02 9.75
C ASN A 147 -26.40 -9.40 10.01
N ASN A 148 -26.90 -9.59 11.22
CA ASN A 148 -27.61 -10.79 11.67
C ASN A 148 -29.07 -10.44 11.98
N GLU A 149 -29.92 -11.44 12.24
CA GLU A 149 -31.37 -11.25 12.46
C GLU A 149 -31.71 -10.24 13.58
N SER A 150 -30.84 -10.13 14.58
CA SER A 150 -31.09 -9.32 15.79
C SER A 150 -29.95 -8.37 16.15
N SER A 151 -28.84 -8.38 15.41
CA SER A 151 -27.66 -7.57 15.72
C SER A 151 -26.93 -7.13 14.45
N SER A 152 -26.23 -6.01 14.55
CA SER A 152 -25.32 -5.53 13.52
C SER A 152 -24.00 -5.15 14.18
N VAL A 153 -22.91 -5.68 13.61
CA VAL A 153 -21.54 -5.41 14.04
C VAL A 153 -20.79 -4.82 12.85
N GLU A 154 -20.14 -3.69 13.07
CA GLU A 154 -19.29 -3.04 12.09
C GLU A 154 -17.87 -2.95 12.63
N ALA A 155 -16.90 -3.23 11.79
CA ALA A 155 -15.49 -2.95 12.04
C ALA A 155 -14.97 -1.99 10.98
N ILE A 156 -14.28 -0.94 11.41
CA ILE A 156 -13.62 0.03 10.53
C ILE A 156 -12.13 -0.04 10.85
N LEU A 157 -11.37 -0.67 9.97
CA LEU A 157 -9.91 -0.65 9.99
C LEU A 157 -9.45 0.63 9.29
N THR A 158 -8.63 1.42 9.98
CA THR A 158 -7.90 2.53 9.38
C THR A 158 -6.41 2.28 9.55
N ALA A 159 -5.67 2.25 8.45
CA ALA A 159 -4.21 2.16 8.43
C ALA A 159 -3.64 3.42 7.79
N SER A 160 -2.76 4.11 8.51
CA SER A 160 -2.05 5.28 8.00
C SER A 160 -0.58 4.95 7.81
N PHE A 161 -0.13 5.02 6.56
CA PHE A 161 1.28 4.97 6.21
C PHE A 161 2.01 6.20 6.75
N LYS A 162 1.42 7.41 6.72
CA LYS A 162 2.03 8.59 7.36
C LYS A 162 2.44 8.32 8.81
N ALA A 163 1.52 7.80 9.62
CA ALA A 163 1.77 7.51 11.04
C ALA A 163 2.37 6.12 11.29
N ARG A 164 2.49 5.29 10.25
CA ARG A 164 2.86 3.88 10.32
C ARG A 164 2.12 3.12 11.43
N SER A 165 0.80 3.30 11.47
CA SER A 165 -0.05 2.71 12.50
C SER A 165 -1.40 2.29 11.93
N ALA A 166 -1.99 1.27 12.56
CA ALA A 166 -3.30 0.77 12.20
C ALA A 166 -4.16 0.56 13.45
N GLN A 167 -5.47 0.76 13.29
CA GLN A 167 -6.45 0.63 14.35
C GLN A 167 -7.79 0.13 13.81
N VAL A 168 -8.51 -0.62 14.63
CA VAL A 168 -9.86 -1.09 14.33
C VAL A 168 -10.84 -0.44 15.28
N LYS A 169 -11.81 0.28 14.72
CA LYS A 169 -12.99 0.76 15.45
C LYS A 169 -14.13 -0.23 15.23
N ARG A 170 -14.49 -0.95 16.27
CA ARG A 170 -15.65 -1.84 16.29
C ARG A 170 -16.88 -1.10 16.80
N ILE A 171 -18.02 -1.27 16.15
CA ILE A 171 -19.30 -0.66 16.50
C ILE A 171 -20.34 -1.78 16.57
N GLU A 172 -20.99 -1.94 17.72
CA GLU A 172 -22.04 -2.93 17.93
C GLU A 172 -23.13 -2.31 18.80
N ASN A 173 -24.38 -2.40 18.35
CA ASN A 173 -25.55 -1.90 19.07
C ASN A 173 -25.39 -0.44 19.56
N GLY A 174 -24.77 0.41 18.73
CA GLY A 174 -24.53 1.83 19.02
C GLY A 174 -23.35 2.13 19.96
N LYS A 175 -22.66 1.11 20.48
CA LYS A 175 -21.42 1.28 21.27
C LYS A 175 -20.22 1.09 20.38
N SER A 176 -19.18 1.91 20.56
CA SER A 176 -17.92 1.77 19.84
C SER A 176 -16.76 1.47 20.77
N ALA A 177 -15.87 0.58 20.34
CA ALA A 177 -14.57 0.31 20.96
C ALA A 177 -13.47 0.48 19.92
N LEU A 178 -12.31 0.99 20.34
CA LEU A 178 -11.13 1.15 19.50
C LEU A 178 -10.03 0.23 20.00
N ARG A 179 -9.37 -0.50 19.11
CA ARG A 179 -8.20 -1.32 19.43
C ARG A 179 -7.08 -1.10 18.42
N HIS A 180 -5.86 -1.30 18.88
CA HIS A 180 -4.69 -1.32 18.01
C HIS A 180 -4.74 -2.52 17.06
N TYR A 181 -4.28 -2.32 15.83
CA TYR A 181 -4.05 -3.37 14.84
C TYR A 181 -2.56 -3.44 14.53
N ALA A 182 -2.00 -4.64 14.55
CA ALA A 182 -0.57 -4.81 14.41
C ALA A 182 -0.12 -4.49 12.98
N TRP A 183 0.70 -3.44 12.81
CA TRP A 183 1.12 -2.97 11.48
C TRP A 183 1.71 -4.07 10.58
N HIS A 184 2.48 -4.98 11.17
CA HIS A 184 3.18 -6.03 10.41
C HIS A 184 2.23 -7.09 9.79
N THR A 185 0.96 -7.15 10.19
CA THR A 185 -0.04 -8.05 9.59
C THR A 185 -0.89 -7.36 8.51
N LEU A 186 -0.71 -6.05 8.31
CA LEU A 186 -1.51 -5.27 7.35
C LEU A 186 -1.33 -5.77 5.91
N SER A 187 -0.11 -6.08 5.49
CA SER A 187 0.16 -6.57 4.13
C SER A 187 -0.52 -7.91 3.84
N GLU A 188 -0.49 -8.84 4.79
CA GLU A 188 -1.19 -10.13 4.68
C GLU A 188 -2.71 -9.94 4.56
N LEU A 189 -3.27 -9.02 5.34
CA LEU A 189 -4.68 -8.66 5.22
C LEU A 189 -5.00 -8.07 3.85
N MET A 190 -4.19 -7.12 3.35
CA MET A 190 -4.40 -6.51 2.03
C MET A 190 -4.29 -7.55 0.90
N GLN A 191 -3.30 -8.43 0.94
CA GLN A 191 -3.19 -9.54 0.00
C GLN A 191 -4.42 -10.45 0.06
N THR A 192 -4.93 -10.74 1.25
CA THR A 192 -6.13 -11.56 1.43
C THR A 192 -7.39 -10.84 0.93
N LEU A 193 -7.47 -9.52 1.12
CA LEU A 193 -8.59 -8.69 0.71
C LEU A 193 -8.73 -8.60 -0.82
N TYR A 194 -7.62 -8.47 -1.53
CA TYR A 194 -7.59 -8.30 -2.99
C TYR A 194 -7.35 -9.61 -3.76
N ALA A 195 -7.24 -10.76 -3.07
CA ALA A 195 -7.09 -12.05 -3.73
C ALA A 195 -8.36 -12.57 -4.44
N PRO A 196 -9.59 -12.37 -3.92
CA PRO A 196 -10.81 -12.80 -4.61
C PRO A 196 -11.19 -11.91 -5.79
N ASP A 197 -12.12 -12.40 -6.63
CA ASP A 197 -12.69 -11.62 -7.73
C ASP A 197 -13.82 -10.72 -7.21
N TYR A 198 -13.83 -9.46 -7.66
CA TYR A 198 -14.85 -8.46 -7.34
C TYR A 198 -15.76 -8.22 -8.54
N GLU A 199 -17.03 -8.54 -8.39
CA GLU A 199 -18.08 -8.25 -9.35
C GLU A 199 -18.65 -6.84 -9.07
N ASN A 200 -18.49 -5.94 -10.04
CA ASN A 200 -18.90 -4.54 -9.90
C ASN A 200 -20.34 -4.27 -10.38
N GLU A 201 -21.04 -5.30 -10.85
CA GLU A 201 -22.42 -5.16 -11.31
C GLU A 201 -23.39 -5.05 -10.13
N ASN A 202 -24.26 -4.03 -10.16
CA ASN A 202 -25.34 -3.81 -9.19
C ASN A 202 -24.89 -3.66 -7.72
N VAL A 203 -23.63 -3.31 -7.46
CA VAL A 203 -23.13 -3.13 -6.10
C VAL A 203 -23.71 -1.86 -5.46
N PRO A 204 -24.32 -1.95 -4.26
CA PRO A 204 -24.95 -0.80 -3.63
C PRO A 204 -23.90 0.18 -3.08
N THR A 205 -24.16 1.48 -3.25
CA THR A 205 -23.37 2.56 -2.63
C THR A 205 -23.87 2.94 -1.23
N LYS A 206 -25.09 2.51 -0.88
CA LYS A 206 -25.68 2.73 0.45
C LYS A 206 -25.33 1.58 1.37
N LYS A 207 -25.09 1.90 2.65
CA LYS A 207 -24.82 0.91 3.68
C LYS A 207 -25.93 -0.15 3.75
N PRO A 208 -25.62 -1.45 3.59
CA PRO A 208 -26.58 -2.55 3.62
C PRO A 208 -27.33 -2.67 4.94
N THR A 209 -28.60 -3.06 4.87
CA THR A 209 -29.45 -3.35 6.05
C THR A 209 -29.95 -4.80 6.08
N GLN A 210 -29.78 -5.52 4.97
CA GLN A 210 -30.11 -6.94 4.86
C GLN A 210 -29.06 -7.80 5.57
N LEU A 211 -29.42 -9.06 5.84
CA LEU A 211 -28.54 -10.07 6.43
C LEU A 211 -27.38 -10.36 5.50
N GLY A 212 -26.18 -10.56 6.06
CA GLY A 212 -24.99 -10.90 5.29
C GLY A 212 -23.70 -10.32 5.87
N LEU A 213 -22.60 -10.59 5.18
CA LEU A 213 -21.28 -10.02 5.43
C LEU A 213 -20.89 -9.13 4.26
N PHE A 214 -20.64 -7.87 4.56
CA PHE A 214 -20.37 -6.83 3.58
C PHE A 214 -19.03 -6.16 3.82
N VAL A 215 -18.40 -5.74 2.73
CA VAL A 215 -17.10 -5.08 2.72
C VAL A 215 -17.18 -3.80 1.90
N ASN A 216 -16.56 -2.73 2.40
CA ASN A 216 -16.27 -1.52 1.63
C ASN A 216 -14.78 -1.24 1.72
N VAL A 217 -14.11 -1.16 0.57
CA VAL A 217 -12.65 -1.03 0.45
C VAL A 217 -12.20 0.42 0.21
N GLY A 218 -13.05 1.40 0.54
CA GLY A 218 -12.77 2.82 0.36
C GLY A 218 -13.30 3.44 -0.95
N ASP A 219 -13.95 2.65 -1.80
CA ASP A 219 -14.45 3.01 -3.14
C ASP A 219 -15.95 3.38 -3.17
N GLN A 220 -16.56 3.60 -2.01
CA GLN A 220 -17.99 3.91 -1.82
C GLN A 220 -18.97 2.74 -2.04
N PHE A 221 -18.53 1.58 -2.53
CA PHE A 221 -19.37 0.41 -2.79
C PHE A 221 -19.39 -0.57 -1.61
N TRP A 222 -20.52 -1.23 -1.38
CA TRP A 222 -20.67 -2.27 -0.37
C TRP A 222 -20.83 -3.64 -1.03
N TYR A 223 -19.72 -4.35 -1.13
CA TYR A 223 -19.65 -5.69 -1.70
C TYR A 223 -20.13 -6.72 -0.69
N GLU A 224 -20.90 -7.70 -1.15
CA GLU A 224 -21.41 -8.79 -0.31
C GLU A 224 -20.60 -10.04 -0.58
N ILE A 225 -20.09 -10.67 0.49
CA ILE A 225 -19.31 -11.90 0.39
C ILE A 225 -20.17 -13.01 -0.20
N GLY A 226 -19.65 -13.71 -1.21
CA GLY A 226 -20.33 -14.79 -1.93
C GLY A 226 -21.34 -14.33 -2.98
N THR A 227 -21.61 -13.02 -3.07
CA THR A 227 -22.45 -12.44 -4.14
C THR A 227 -21.61 -11.55 -5.04
N HIS A 228 -20.99 -10.50 -4.48
CA HIS A 228 -20.14 -9.56 -5.23
C HIS A 228 -18.65 -9.87 -5.08
N ILE A 229 -18.28 -10.66 -4.07
CA ILE A 229 -16.91 -11.14 -3.88
C ILE A 229 -16.94 -12.66 -4.00
N VAL A 230 -16.27 -13.19 -5.02
CA VAL A 230 -16.34 -14.60 -5.38
C VAL A 230 -14.96 -15.24 -5.50
N GLU A 231 -14.91 -16.57 -5.51
CA GLU A 231 -13.65 -17.28 -5.68
C GLU A 231 -13.06 -17.04 -7.08
N PRO A 232 -11.77 -16.67 -7.19
CA PRO A 232 -11.13 -16.36 -8.47
C PRO A 232 -10.89 -17.61 -9.33
N GLY A 233 -11.11 -18.80 -8.77
CA GLY A 233 -10.99 -20.05 -9.48
C GLY A 233 -11.40 -21.26 -8.64
N LYS A 234 -11.33 -22.44 -9.25
CA LYS A 234 -11.59 -23.68 -8.52
C LYS A 234 -10.43 -23.98 -7.57
N ASN A 235 -10.74 -24.25 -6.29
CA ASN A 235 -9.80 -24.68 -5.24
C ASN A 235 -8.86 -23.63 -4.62
N THR A 236 -9.11 -22.33 -4.81
CA THR A 236 -8.27 -21.24 -4.24
C THR A 236 -8.51 -21.01 -2.75
N LYS A 237 -9.72 -21.30 -2.24
CA LYS A 237 -10.16 -21.02 -0.85
C LYS A 237 -9.90 -19.55 -0.45
N ALA A 238 -9.90 -18.63 -1.42
CA ALA A 238 -9.62 -17.22 -1.19
C ALA A 238 -10.74 -16.58 -0.36
N LEU A 239 -11.99 -16.94 -0.64
CA LEU A 239 -13.14 -16.41 0.07
C LEU A 239 -13.14 -16.85 1.54
N LEU A 240 -12.84 -18.12 1.81
CA LEU A 240 -12.72 -18.62 3.18
C LEU A 240 -11.62 -17.92 3.97
N LYS A 241 -10.46 -17.65 3.34
CA LYS A 241 -9.38 -16.88 3.98
C LYS A 241 -9.82 -15.46 4.30
N LEU A 242 -10.50 -14.81 3.35
CA LEU A 242 -11.05 -13.48 3.54
C LEU A 242 -12.07 -13.43 4.67
N GLU A 243 -13.06 -14.32 4.67
CA GLU A 243 -14.07 -14.43 5.74
C GLU A 243 -13.43 -14.56 7.13
N ASN A 244 -12.39 -15.39 7.27
CA ASN A 244 -11.67 -15.54 8.53
C ASN A 244 -10.98 -14.22 8.94
N ALA A 245 -10.27 -13.57 8.02
CA ALA A 245 -9.60 -12.30 8.28
C ALA A 245 -10.60 -11.18 8.66
N LEU A 246 -11.75 -11.12 7.99
CA LEU A 246 -12.83 -10.19 8.31
C LEU A 246 -13.47 -10.50 9.66
N GLY A 247 -13.65 -11.78 9.98
CA GLY A 247 -14.14 -12.25 11.27
C GLY A 247 -13.25 -11.82 12.42
N GLU A 248 -11.92 -11.84 12.24
CA GLU A 248 -10.98 -11.33 13.23
C GLU A 248 -11.13 -9.82 13.46
N LEU A 249 -11.46 -9.02 12.44
CA LEU A 249 -11.72 -7.58 12.60
C LEU A 249 -13.01 -7.30 13.37
N LEU A 250 -14.00 -8.19 13.25
CA LEU A 250 -15.31 -8.09 13.90
C LEU A 250 -15.32 -8.55 15.37
N GLN A 251 -14.23 -9.15 15.86
CA GLN A 251 -14.01 -9.44 17.29
C GLN A 251 -13.59 -8.18 18.06
#